data_AF-A0A8J6YDN7-F1
#
_entry.id   AF-A0A8J6YDN7-F1
#
_cell.length_a   1.000
_cell.length_b   1.000
_cell.length_c   1.000
_cell.angle_alpha   90.00
_cell.angle_beta   90.00
_cell.angle_gamma   90.00
#
_symmetry.space_group_name_H-M   'P 1'
#
loop_
_entity.id
_entity.type
_entity.pdbx_description
1 polymer ?
#
loop_
_entity_poly.entity_id
_entity_poly.type
_entity_poly.pdbx_seq_one_letter_code
_entity_poly.pdbx_strand_id
1 'polypeptide(L)'
;MATVDRFKEVVESGIILDADDMEAPLSPQMKYDFMAAINSIEQMESLIAGIGNRKKYRAKLKAELLKSCCQSLKKLADNDEDFTLKKIDMAIKMLTDCRYEVTKIDSAEKETEKLSKLIRKGVSA
;
A
#
# COMPACT_ATOMS: atom_id res chain seq x y z
N MET A 1 12.74 2.99 21.16
CA MET A 1 12.86 1.52 21.25
C MET A 1 12.54 1.03 22.65
N ALA A 2 13.20 1.52 23.71
CA ALA A 2 13.01 1.05 25.09
C ALA A 2 11.55 0.98 25.65
N THR A 3 10.64 1.85 25.21
CA THR A 3 9.24 1.88 25.72
C THR A 3 8.37 0.75 25.15
N VAL A 4 8.58 0.40 23.88
CA VAL A 4 7.84 -0.68 23.20
C VAL A 4 8.30 -2.04 23.72
N ASP A 5 9.61 -2.18 23.97
CA ASP A 5 10.22 -3.40 24.51
C ASP A 5 9.71 -3.71 25.93
N ARG A 6 9.52 -2.68 26.78
CA ARG A 6 8.95 -2.84 28.14
C ARG A 6 7.48 -3.26 28.13
N PHE A 7 6.66 -2.68 27.26
CA PHE A 7 5.24 -3.04 27.18
C PHE A 7 5.08 -4.49 26.70
N LYS A 8 5.94 -4.91 25.79
CA LYS A 8 6.00 -6.29 25.29
C LYS A 8 6.41 -7.30 26.36
N GLU A 9 7.41 -6.99 27.20
CA GLU A 9 7.77 -7.83 28.37
C GLU A 9 6.60 -8.00 29.35
N VAL A 10 5.81 -6.96 29.61
CA VAL A 10 4.65 -7.03 30.52
C VAL A 10 3.54 -7.92 29.95
N VAL A 11 3.33 -7.90 28.63
CA VAL A 11 2.32 -8.73 27.95
C VAL A 11 2.79 -10.18 27.82
N GLU A 12 4.07 -10.42 27.50
CA GLU A 12 4.66 -11.76 27.30
C GLU A 12 4.92 -12.48 28.63
N SER A 13 5.17 -11.76 29.72
CA SER A 13 5.40 -12.36 31.05
C SER A 13 4.16 -13.02 31.64
N GLY A 14 2.96 -12.83 31.04
CA GLY A 14 1.75 -13.54 31.43
C GLY A 14 1.46 -13.40 32.92
N ILE A 15 1.72 -12.22 33.50
CA ILE A 15 1.46 -11.96 34.91
C ILE A 15 -0.05 -12.09 35.12
N ILE A 16 -0.45 -13.23 35.67
CA ILE A 16 -1.77 -13.41 36.26
C ILE A 16 -1.72 -12.58 37.54
N LEU A 17 -2.15 -11.33 37.44
CA LEU A 17 -2.27 -10.43 38.60
C LEU A 17 -3.36 -10.99 39.52
N ASP A 18 -3.05 -11.10 40.80
CA ASP A 18 -4.05 -11.42 41.81
C ASP A 18 -5.20 -10.39 41.74
N ALA A 19 -6.42 -10.80 42.12
CA ALA A 19 -7.61 -9.96 41.96
C ALA A 19 -7.48 -8.57 42.64
N ASP A 20 -6.68 -8.47 43.70
CA ASP A 20 -6.39 -7.22 44.42
C ASP A 20 -5.41 -6.30 43.67
N ASP A 21 -4.51 -6.86 42.85
CA ASP A 21 -3.58 -6.10 42.00
C ASP A 21 -4.26 -5.61 40.70
N MET A 22 -5.39 -6.20 40.30
CA MET A 22 -6.19 -5.72 39.15
C MET A 22 -6.91 -4.40 39.44
N GLU A 23 -7.13 -4.04 40.70
CA GLU A 23 -7.72 -2.75 41.10
C GLU A 23 -6.67 -1.68 41.43
N ALA A 24 -5.37 -2.02 41.40
CA ALA A 24 -4.30 -1.08 41.70
C ALA A 24 -4.25 0.06 40.65
N PRO A 25 -4.19 1.34 41.09
CA PRO A 25 -4.17 2.46 40.16
C PRO A 25 -2.89 2.46 39.31
N LEU A 26 -3.07 2.39 37.99
CA LEU A 26 -1.97 2.49 37.02
C LEU A 26 -1.20 3.80 37.21
N SER A 27 0.13 3.73 37.13
CA SER A 27 0.95 4.94 37.16
C SER A 27 0.64 5.84 35.95
N PRO A 28 0.79 7.18 36.08
CA PRO A 28 0.65 8.10 34.95
C PRO A 28 1.55 7.72 33.76
N GLN A 29 2.73 7.14 34.02
CA GLN A 29 3.65 6.68 32.97
C GLN A 29 3.09 5.48 32.20
N MET A 30 2.52 4.49 32.89
CA MET A 30 1.89 3.33 32.23
C MET A 30 0.70 3.75 31.37
N LYS A 31 -0.09 4.72 31.86
CA LYS A 31 -1.18 5.32 31.07
C LYS A 31 -0.65 6.03 29.83
N TYR A 32 0.44 6.80 29.96
CA TYR A 32 1.08 7.46 28.82
C TYR A 32 1.59 6.46 27.78
N ASP A 33 2.31 5.42 28.23
CA ASP A 33 2.88 4.39 27.37
C ASP A 33 1.78 3.61 26.63
N PHE A 34 0.67 3.29 27.31
CA PHE A 34 -0.51 2.67 26.71
C PHE A 34 -1.16 3.55 25.65
N MET A 35 -1.36 4.85 25.93
CA MET A 35 -1.92 5.79 24.95
C MET A 35 -1.00 5.99 23.74
N ALA A 36 0.33 5.99 23.96
CA ALA A 36 1.31 6.06 22.87
C ALA A 36 1.28 4.81 21.99
N ALA A 37 1.10 3.63 22.59
CA ALA A 37 0.92 2.38 21.87
C ALA A 37 -0.37 2.39 21.02
N ILE A 38 -1.50 2.84 21.59
CA ILE A 38 -2.77 3.00 20.86
C ILE A 38 -2.60 3.92 19.65
N ASN A 39 -2.06 5.13 19.85
CA ASN A 39 -1.88 6.09 18.76
C ASN A 39 -0.96 5.53 17.65
N SER A 40 0.06 4.74 18.03
CA SER A 40 0.93 4.07 17.06
C SER A 40 0.19 3.02 16.24
N ILE A 41 -0.73 2.26 16.87
CA ILE A 41 -1.58 1.27 16.19
C ILE A 41 -2.54 1.97 15.21
N GLU A 42 -3.22 3.03 15.63
CA GLU A 42 -4.13 3.80 14.76
C GLU A 42 -3.42 4.37 13.53
N GLN A 43 -2.18 4.89 13.70
CA GLN A 43 -1.36 5.36 12.59
C GLN A 43 -0.99 4.24 11.62
N MET A 44 -0.68 3.03 12.13
CA MET A 44 -0.40 1.87 11.29
C MET A 44 -1.63 1.41 10.51
N GLU A 45 -2.81 1.38 11.13
CA GLU A 45 -4.07 1.04 10.46
C GLU A 45 -4.40 2.02 9.32
N SER A 46 -4.25 3.33 9.58
CA SER A 46 -4.43 4.38 8.57
C SER A 46 -3.46 4.20 7.38
N LEU A 47 -2.20 3.88 7.66
CA LEU A 47 -1.19 3.62 6.63
C LEU A 47 -1.54 2.37 5.79
N ILE A 48 -2.02 1.29 6.41
CA ILE A 48 -2.48 0.08 5.71
C ILE A 48 -3.66 0.40 4.79
N ALA A 49 -4.64 1.16 5.26
CA ALA A 49 -5.77 1.61 4.46
C ALA A 49 -5.31 2.47 3.26
N GLY A 50 -4.38 3.39 3.49
CA GLY A 50 -3.75 4.21 2.44
C GLY A 50 -3.04 3.37 1.37
N ILE A 51 -2.32 2.32 1.76
CA ILE A 51 -1.69 1.36 0.85
C ILE A 51 -2.75 0.61 0.00
N GLY A 52 -3.83 0.15 0.63
CA GLY A 52 -4.93 -0.53 -0.07
C GLY A 52 -5.59 0.35 -1.13
N ASN A 53 -5.81 1.62 -0.82
CA ASN A 53 -6.38 2.60 -1.77
C ASN A 53 -5.44 2.88 -2.94
N ARG A 54 -4.13 2.99 -2.70
CA ARG A 54 -3.13 3.14 -3.78
C ARG A 54 -3.12 1.95 -4.74
N LYS A 55 -3.27 0.72 -4.23
CA LYS A 55 -3.36 -0.48 -5.07
C LYS A 55 -4.58 -0.44 -6.00
N LYS A 56 -5.75 -0.12 -5.45
CA LYS A 56 -7.00 0.04 -6.24
C LYS A 56 -6.87 1.13 -7.31
N TYR A 57 -6.31 2.28 -6.94
CA TYR A 57 -6.11 3.40 -7.86
C TYR A 57 -5.18 3.03 -9.02
N ARG A 58 -4.07 2.36 -8.76
CA ARG A 58 -3.14 1.90 -9.81
C ARG A 58 -3.77 0.87 -10.75
N ALA A 59 -4.55 -0.07 -10.21
CA ALA A 59 -5.28 -1.03 -11.03
C ALA A 59 -6.25 -0.32 -11.99
N LYS A 60 -6.97 0.69 -11.49
CA LYS A 60 -7.85 1.53 -12.31
C LYS A 60 -7.07 2.29 -13.40
N LEU A 61 -5.98 2.96 -13.02
CA LEU A 61 -5.14 3.72 -13.95
C LEU A 61 -4.56 2.84 -15.06
N LYS A 62 -4.08 1.63 -14.71
CA LYS A 62 -3.58 0.65 -15.68
C LYS A 62 -4.67 0.22 -16.65
N ALA A 63 -5.87 -0.07 -16.16
CA ALA A 63 -7.01 -0.44 -17.00
C ALA A 63 -7.42 0.70 -17.96
N GLU A 64 -7.47 1.94 -17.48
CA GLU A 64 -7.79 3.11 -18.30
C GLU A 64 -6.73 3.37 -19.38
N LEU A 65 -5.45 3.25 -19.03
CA LEU A 65 -4.33 3.42 -19.97
C LEU A 65 -4.39 2.38 -21.10
N LEU A 66 -4.56 1.10 -20.74
CA LEU A 66 -4.67 0.00 -21.70
C LEU A 66 -5.90 0.13 -22.59
N LYS A 67 -7.05 0.54 -22.00
CA LYS A 67 -8.29 0.77 -22.74
C LYS A 67 -8.12 1.89 -23.77
N SER A 68 -7.54 3.02 -23.38
CA SER A 68 -7.28 4.15 -24.27
C SER A 68 -6.34 3.79 -25.42
N CYS A 69 -5.26 3.05 -25.10
CA CYS A 69 -4.32 2.55 -26.10
C CYS A 69 -5.03 1.61 -27.10
N CYS A 70 -5.78 0.62 -26.62
CA CYS A 70 -6.52 -0.31 -27.47
C CYS A 70 -7.57 0.40 -28.35
N GLN A 71 -8.30 1.38 -27.81
CA GLN A 71 -9.28 2.14 -28.58
C GLN A 71 -8.63 2.96 -29.70
N SER A 72 -7.46 3.55 -29.45
CA SER A 72 -6.72 4.31 -30.45
C SER A 72 -6.21 3.41 -31.57
N LEU A 73 -5.73 2.20 -31.23
CA LEU A 73 -5.27 1.21 -32.21
C LEU A 73 -6.43 0.64 -33.04
N LYS A 74 -7.60 0.40 -32.43
CA LYS A 74 -8.79 -0.03 -33.15
C LYS A 74 -9.25 1.02 -34.16
N LYS A 75 -9.33 2.29 -33.76
CA LYS A 75 -9.66 3.40 -34.67
C LYS A 75 -8.72 3.47 -35.88
N LEU A 76 -7.43 3.19 -35.67
CA LEU A 76 -6.46 3.12 -36.75
C LEU A 76 -6.70 1.93 -37.68
N ALA A 77 -7.06 0.76 -37.14
CA ALA A 77 -7.32 -0.44 -37.92
C ALA A 77 -8.66 -0.40 -38.65
N ASP A 78 -9.66 0.29 -38.10
CA ASP A 78 -11.01 0.39 -38.65
C ASP A 78 -11.12 1.43 -39.78
N ASN A 79 -10.12 2.29 -39.96
CA ASN A 79 -10.10 3.32 -40.99
C ASN A 79 -8.96 3.09 -42.00
N ASP A 80 -9.30 2.49 -43.15
CA ASP A 80 -8.35 2.17 -44.22
C ASP A 80 -7.59 3.40 -44.74
N GLU A 81 -8.21 4.60 -44.72
CA GLU A 81 -7.53 5.85 -45.10
C GLU A 81 -6.43 6.26 -44.11
N ASP A 82 -6.60 5.90 -42.83
CA ASP A 82 -5.62 6.14 -41.78
C ASP A 82 -4.55 5.04 -41.72
N PHE A 83 -4.73 3.91 -42.42
CA PHE A 83 -3.79 2.78 -42.42
C PHE A 83 -2.55 3.02 -43.29
N THR A 84 -1.81 4.08 -42.94
CA THR A 84 -0.58 4.50 -43.62
C THR A 84 0.65 4.17 -42.77
N LEU A 85 1.82 4.02 -43.41
CA LEU A 85 3.09 3.79 -42.72
C LEU A 85 3.37 4.82 -41.61
N LYS A 86 3.03 6.09 -41.85
CA LYS A 86 3.19 7.17 -40.85
C LYS A 86 2.34 6.92 -39.60
N LYS A 87 1.10 6.49 -39.78
CA LYS A 87 0.17 6.24 -38.67
C LYS A 87 0.51 4.94 -37.93
N ILE A 88 1.04 3.94 -38.64
CA ILE A 88 1.60 2.72 -38.04
C ILE A 88 2.82 3.07 -37.16
N ASP A 89 3.75 3.91 -37.62
CA ASP A 89 4.89 4.37 -36.81
C ASP A 89 4.42 5.11 -35.55
N MET A 90 3.41 5.97 -35.66
CA MET A 90 2.78 6.62 -34.51
C MET A 90 2.14 5.61 -33.54
N ALA A 91 1.46 4.59 -34.05
CA ALA A 91 0.88 3.52 -33.23
C ALA A 91 1.95 2.70 -32.49
N ILE A 92 3.09 2.41 -33.14
CA ILE A 92 4.22 1.73 -32.51
C ILE A 92 4.81 2.59 -31.37
N LYS A 93 4.93 3.90 -31.56
CA LYS A 93 5.35 4.83 -30.50
C LYS A 93 4.35 4.82 -29.34
N MET A 94 3.05 4.93 -29.62
CA MET A 94 2.01 4.84 -28.60
C MET A 94 2.04 3.52 -27.80
N LEU A 95 2.29 2.38 -28.48
CA LEU A 95 2.44 1.08 -27.82
C LEU A 95 3.68 1.05 -26.91
N THR A 96 4.78 1.64 -27.38
CA THR A 96 6.03 1.72 -26.62
C THR A 96 5.87 2.58 -25.37
N ASP A 97 5.23 3.74 -25.50
CA ASP A 97 4.95 4.65 -24.39
C ASP A 97 3.97 4.03 -23.39
N CYS A 98 2.90 3.40 -23.89
CA CYS A 98 1.94 2.66 -23.05
C CYS A 98 2.64 1.55 -22.25
N ARG A 99 3.53 0.78 -22.89
CA ARG A 99 4.33 -0.25 -22.22
C ARG A 99 5.22 0.34 -21.13
N TYR A 100 5.87 1.47 -21.41
CA TYR A 100 6.73 2.15 -20.45
C TYR A 100 5.96 2.62 -19.21
N GLU A 101 4.81 3.25 -19.39
CA GLU A 101 3.96 3.71 -18.28
C GLU A 101 3.38 2.54 -17.47
N VAL A 102 2.95 1.44 -18.13
CA VAL A 102 2.55 0.22 -17.42
C VAL A 102 3.69 -0.34 -16.56
N THR A 103 4.91 -0.34 -17.09
CA THR A 103 6.10 -0.83 -16.37
C THR A 103 6.39 -0.01 -15.12
N LYS A 104 6.22 1.32 -15.19
CA LYS A 104 6.34 2.20 -14.01
C LYS A 104 5.30 1.88 -12.94
N ILE A 105 4.05 1.67 -13.35
CA ILE A 105 2.95 1.30 -12.45
C ILE A 105 3.28 -0.02 -11.73
N ASP A 106 3.74 -1.02 -12.48
CA ASP A 106 4.09 -2.34 -11.95
C ASP A 106 5.30 -2.26 -10.98
N SER A 107 6.28 -1.41 -11.28
CA SER A 107 7.42 -1.17 -10.37
C SER A 107 6.96 -0.56 -9.05
N ALA A 108 6.10 0.47 -9.12
CA ALA A 108 5.55 1.11 -7.93
C ALA A 108 4.69 0.14 -7.10
N GLU A 109 3.97 -0.78 -7.74
CA GLU A 109 3.23 -1.85 -7.08
C GLU A 109 4.15 -2.78 -6.29
N LYS A 110 5.27 -3.23 -6.89
CA LYS A 110 6.28 -4.05 -6.20
C LYS A 110 6.83 -3.37 -4.95
N GLU A 111 7.13 -2.08 -5.01
CA GLU A 111 7.62 -1.32 -3.85
C GLU A 111 6.55 -1.21 -2.75
N THR A 112 5.30 -0.99 -3.14
CA THR A 112 4.18 -0.90 -2.20
C THR A 112 3.89 -2.24 -1.52
N GLU A 113 4.04 -3.35 -2.25
CA GLU A 113 3.93 -4.71 -1.71
C GLU A 113 5.07 -5.00 -0.70
N LYS A 114 6.30 -4.55 -0.99
CA LYS A 114 7.44 -4.63 -0.03
C LYS A 114 7.14 -3.85 1.25
N LEU A 115 6.66 -2.61 1.13
CA LEU A 115 6.24 -1.78 2.26
C LEU A 115 5.14 -2.45 3.07
N SER A 116 4.10 -2.97 2.42
CA SER A 116 3.00 -3.68 3.10
C SER A 116 3.49 -4.89 3.91
N LYS A 117 4.45 -5.66 3.37
CA LYS A 117 5.08 -6.78 4.09
C LYS A 117 5.88 -6.31 5.30
N LEU A 118 6.63 -5.21 5.20
CA LEU A 118 7.38 -4.66 6.34
C LEU A 118 6.46 -4.19 7.46
N ILE A 119 5.38 -3.49 7.12
CA ILE A 119 4.39 -3.02 8.11
C ILE A 119 3.74 -4.21 8.82
N ARG A 120 3.28 -5.22 8.07
CA ARG A 120 2.69 -6.43 8.68
C ARG A 120 3.68 -7.17 9.59
N LYS A 121 4.96 -7.24 9.20
CA LYS A 121 6.01 -7.83 10.06
C LYS A 121 6.23 -7.01 11.33
N GLY A 122 6.23 -5.68 11.25
CA GLY A 122 6.34 -4.81 12.42
C GLY A 122 5.14 -4.92 13.37
N VAL A 123 3.93 -5.18 12.85
CA VAL A 123 2.71 -5.38 13.66
C VAL A 123 2.65 -6.76 14.32
N SER A 124 3.28 -7.79 13.71
CA SER A 124 3.28 -9.17 14.21
C SER A 124 4.53 -9.55 15.01
N ALA A 125 5.49 -8.63 15.13
CA ALA A 125 6.73 -8.84 15.88
C ALA A 125 6.50 -8.48 17.35
#